data_AF-A0AAD1ITS4-F1
#
_entry.id   AF-A0AAD1ITS4-F1
#
_cell.length_a   1.000
_cell.length_b   1.000
_cell.length_c   1.000
_cell.angle_alpha   90.00
_cell.angle_beta   90.00
_cell.angle_gamma   90.00
#
_symmetry.space_group_name_H-M   'P 1'
#
loop_
_entity.id
_entity.type
_entity.pdbx_description
1 polymer ?
#
loop_
_entity_poly.entity_id
_entity_poly.type
_entity_poly.pdbx_seq_one_letter_code
_entity_poly.pdbx_strand_id
1 'polypeptide(L)'
;MQADADSTAGQAWAGWWNALADYMIRGDFEMAEVMWEAAEPCLSAAQRLAALTAPHAGEPSLAILVVVTALSRSGHALPSDLHVEFHDWLRQHLGAASHAEWSLLELRVMAADVKATADVAMIDGRYGDATLCYFVLDDAGVADASQEQQADALKRWLLANRPSPSLRTDMRLNGFGYLLEDLEPPPCAGPGTQ
;
A
#
# COMPACT_ATOMS: atom_id res chain seq x y z
N MET A 1 -35.71 32.68 19.18
CA MET A 1 -34.56 32.11 19.91
C MET A 1 -34.81 30.62 20.07
N GLN A 2 -34.55 29.82 19.02
CA GLN A 2 -34.41 28.35 18.99
C GLN A 2 -34.30 27.94 17.50
N ALA A 3 -33.16 28.16 16.85
CA ALA A 3 -32.96 27.71 15.45
C ALA A 3 -31.49 27.44 15.06
N ASP A 4 -30.51 27.87 15.86
CA ASP A 4 -29.08 27.70 15.51
C ASP A 4 -28.37 26.55 16.24
N ALA A 5 -29.03 25.86 17.19
CA ALA A 5 -28.37 24.82 17.99
C ALA A 5 -28.30 23.45 17.27
N ASP A 6 -29.29 23.11 16.44
CA ASP A 6 -29.40 21.79 15.81
C ASP A 6 -28.49 21.63 14.58
N SER A 7 -28.12 22.72 13.90
CA SER A 7 -27.23 22.68 12.71
C SER A 7 -25.77 22.42 13.10
N THR A 8 -25.29 23.02 14.18
CA THR A 8 -23.92 22.81 14.69
C THR A 8 -23.72 21.42 15.30
N ALA A 9 -24.73 20.84 15.94
CA ALA A 9 -24.64 19.50 16.51
C ALA A 9 -24.55 18.42 15.42
N GLY A 10 -25.31 18.57 14.32
CA GLY A 10 -25.25 17.66 13.17
C GLY A 10 -23.94 17.75 12.38
N GLN A 11 -23.36 18.95 12.23
CA GLN A 11 -22.06 19.13 11.56
C GLN A 11 -20.88 18.66 12.42
N ALA A 12 -20.94 18.84 13.75
CA ALA A 12 -19.93 18.31 14.66
C ALA A 12 -19.96 16.77 14.72
N TRP A 13 -21.14 16.15 14.64
CA TRP A 13 -21.30 14.69 14.55
C TRP A 13 -20.78 14.11 13.23
N ALA A 14 -21.08 14.74 12.09
CA ALA A 14 -20.55 14.32 10.80
C ALA A 14 -19.02 14.53 10.70
N GLY A 15 -18.50 15.62 11.28
CA GLY A 15 -17.07 15.88 11.39
C GLY A 15 -16.35 14.87 12.29
N TRP A 16 -16.96 14.45 13.39
CA TRP A 16 -16.46 13.38 14.25
C TRP A 16 -16.53 12.01 13.58
N TRP A 17 -17.59 11.72 12.81
CA TRP A 17 -17.73 10.44 12.09
C TRP A 17 -16.74 10.32 10.94
N ASN A 18 -16.53 11.40 10.18
CA ASN A 18 -15.51 11.45 9.14
C ASN A 18 -14.10 11.40 9.74
N ALA A 19 -13.86 12.08 10.87
CA ALA A 19 -12.60 11.99 11.59
C ALA A 19 -12.37 10.59 12.20
N LEU A 20 -13.40 9.89 12.69
CA LEU A 20 -13.29 8.51 13.20
C LEU A 20 -13.11 7.48 12.08
N ALA A 21 -13.71 7.73 10.90
CA ALA A 21 -13.50 6.93 9.70
C ALA A 21 -12.07 7.10 9.16
N ASP A 22 -11.53 8.31 9.21
CA ASP A 22 -10.10 8.61 8.97
C ASP A 22 -9.19 8.00 10.05
N TYR A 23 -9.68 7.84 11.29
CA TYR A 23 -8.86 7.41 12.42
C TYR A 23 -8.70 5.90 12.57
N MET A 24 -9.42 5.03 11.82
CA MET A 24 -9.34 3.59 12.10
C MET A 24 -9.21 2.62 10.92
N ILE A 25 -9.32 3.01 9.64
CA ILE A 25 -9.05 2.08 8.53
C ILE A 25 -8.36 2.82 7.37
N ARG A 26 -7.25 2.25 6.86
CA ARG A 26 -6.55 2.74 5.67
C ARG A 26 -7.50 2.72 4.45
N GLY A 27 -7.43 3.75 3.61
CA GLY A 27 -8.13 3.73 2.31
C GLY A 27 -7.60 2.63 1.39
N ASP A 28 -8.34 2.26 0.34
CA ASP A 28 -8.01 1.11 -0.54
C ASP A 28 -6.57 1.12 -1.06
N PHE A 29 -6.12 2.30 -1.48
CA PHE A 29 -4.77 2.48 -2.01
C PHE A 29 -3.70 2.25 -0.92
N GLU A 30 -3.91 2.82 0.27
CA GLU A 30 -2.97 2.70 1.37
C GLU A 30 -2.93 1.26 1.93
N MET A 31 -4.10 0.60 2.00
CA MET A 31 -4.17 -0.82 2.34
C MET A 31 -3.42 -1.68 1.33
N ALA A 32 -3.54 -1.39 0.03
CA ALA A 32 -2.79 -2.10 -1.02
C ALA A 32 -1.28 -1.97 -0.86
N GLU A 33 -0.78 -0.75 -0.62
CA GLU A 33 0.66 -0.49 -0.44
C GLU A 33 1.23 -1.16 0.82
N VAL A 34 0.50 -1.11 1.95
CA VAL A 34 0.99 -1.70 3.20
C VAL A 34 0.95 -3.24 3.15
N MET A 35 -0.11 -3.81 2.57
CA MET A 35 -0.19 -5.25 2.32
C MET A 35 0.91 -5.71 1.36
N TRP A 36 1.19 -4.93 0.31
CA TRP A 36 2.28 -5.21 -0.60
C TRP A 36 3.61 -5.21 0.15
N GLU A 37 3.97 -4.14 0.85
CA GLU A 37 5.24 -4.07 1.60
C GLU A 37 5.44 -5.29 2.51
N ALA A 38 4.39 -5.72 3.23
CA ALA A 38 4.44 -6.90 4.07
C ALA A 38 4.62 -8.21 3.27
N ALA A 39 4.05 -8.29 2.08
CA ALA A 39 4.17 -9.44 1.19
C ALA A 39 5.41 -9.41 0.28
N GLU A 40 6.18 -8.32 0.26
CA GLU A 40 7.31 -8.12 -0.67
C GLU A 40 8.27 -9.31 -0.76
N PRO A 41 8.61 -10.04 0.33
CA PRO A 41 9.47 -11.22 0.26
C PRO A 41 8.90 -12.39 -0.54
N CYS A 42 7.57 -12.50 -0.67
CA CYS A 42 6.89 -13.61 -1.35
C CYS A 42 6.36 -13.26 -2.75
N LEU A 43 6.47 -12.00 -3.18
CA LEU A 43 5.98 -11.57 -4.48
C LEU A 43 6.99 -11.87 -5.59
N SER A 44 6.50 -12.39 -6.71
CA SER A 44 7.24 -12.46 -7.97
C SER A 44 7.27 -11.10 -8.66
N ALA A 45 8.20 -10.91 -9.61
CA ALA A 45 8.26 -9.68 -10.42
C ALA A 45 6.95 -9.41 -11.18
N ALA A 46 6.28 -10.46 -11.68
CA ALA A 46 5.00 -10.33 -12.36
C ALA A 46 3.87 -9.88 -11.42
N GLN A 47 3.86 -10.37 -10.17
CA GLN A 47 2.88 -9.95 -9.18
C GLN A 47 3.11 -8.50 -8.72
N ARG A 48 4.38 -8.09 -8.53
CA ARG A 48 4.72 -6.69 -8.27
C ARG A 48 4.22 -5.77 -9.39
N LEU A 49 4.43 -6.14 -10.65
CA LEU A 49 3.94 -5.36 -11.79
C LEU A 49 2.41 -5.30 -11.85
N ALA A 50 1.73 -6.42 -11.57
CA ALA A 50 0.26 -6.45 -11.52
C ALA A 50 -0.29 -5.57 -10.38
N ALA A 51 0.32 -5.64 -9.20
CA ALA A 51 -0.03 -4.81 -8.05
C ALA A 51 0.23 -3.31 -8.30
N LEU A 52 1.26 -2.97 -9.08
CA LEU A 52 1.50 -1.59 -9.53
C LEU A 52 0.43 -1.11 -10.52
N THR A 53 0.05 -1.95 -11.48
CA THR A 53 -0.82 -1.54 -12.60
C THR A 53 -2.28 -1.36 -12.17
N ALA A 54 -2.77 -2.21 -11.28
CA ALA A 54 -4.18 -2.26 -10.90
C ALA A 54 -4.71 -0.95 -10.26
N PRO A 55 -4.02 -0.30 -9.30
CA PRO A 55 -4.48 0.97 -8.75
C PRO A 55 -4.55 2.08 -9.81
N HIS A 56 -3.61 2.10 -10.76
CA HIS A 56 -3.61 3.06 -11.86
C HIS A 56 -4.72 2.82 -12.90
N ALA A 57 -5.26 1.61 -12.96
CA ALA A 57 -6.46 1.29 -13.73
C ALA A 57 -7.77 1.63 -12.98
N GLY A 58 -7.69 2.16 -11.75
CA GLY A 58 -8.85 2.42 -10.90
C GLY A 58 -9.34 1.19 -10.14
N GLU A 59 -8.51 0.15 -10.02
CA GLU A 59 -8.88 -1.16 -9.44
C GLU A 59 -7.98 -1.53 -8.24
N PRO A 60 -7.93 -0.73 -7.15
CA PRO A 60 -7.06 -1.00 -6.00
C PRO A 60 -7.37 -2.36 -5.32
N SER A 61 -8.64 -2.80 -5.34
CA SER A 61 -9.04 -4.12 -4.83
C SER A 61 -8.36 -5.29 -5.56
N LEU A 62 -8.01 -5.13 -6.85
CA LEU A 62 -7.25 -6.15 -7.57
C LEU A 62 -5.79 -6.20 -7.14
N ALA A 63 -5.18 -5.06 -6.81
CA ALA A 63 -3.83 -5.04 -6.24
C ALA A 63 -3.78 -5.82 -4.92
N ILE A 64 -4.77 -5.59 -4.05
CA ILE A 64 -4.93 -6.33 -2.80
C ILE A 64 -5.14 -7.82 -3.07
N LEU A 65 -5.98 -8.19 -4.04
CA LEU A 65 -6.21 -9.60 -4.41
C LEU A 65 -4.93 -10.30 -4.87
N VAL A 66 -4.10 -9.64 -5.69
CA VAL A 66 -2.79 -10.18 -6.13
C VAL A 66 -1.90 -10.47 -4.93
N VAL A 67 -1.82 -9.51 -4.00
CA VAL A 67 -1.00 -9.61 -2.78
C VAL A 67 -1.49 -10.73 -1.87
N VAL A 68 -2.79 -10.76 -1.58
CA VAL A 68 -3.42 -11.74 -0.68
C VAL A 68 -3.32 -13.16 -1.25
N THR A 69 -3.46 -13.32 -2.56
CA THR A 69 -3.24 -14.61 -3.22
C THR A 69 -1.81 -15.09 -3.05
N ALA A 70 -0.82 -14.20 -3.12
CA ALA A 70 0.58 -14.56 -2.90
C ALA A 70 0.86 -14.97 -1.45
N LEU A 71 0.31 -14.23 -0.48
CA LEU A 71 0.41 -14.53 0.95
C LEU A 71 -0.21 -15.89 1.28
N SER A 72 -1.44 -16.13 0.82
CA SER A 72 -2.16 -17.41 1.00
C SER A 72 -1.36 -18.59 0.45
N ARG A 73 -0.83 -18.48 -0.79
CA ARG A 73 -0.10 -19.58 -1.44
C ARG A 73 1.29 -19.84 -0.85
N SER A 74 1.99 -18.80 -0.43
CA SER A 74 3.34 -18.92 0.13
C SER A 74 3.33 -19.31 1.61
N GLY A 75 2.23 -19.02 2.32
CA GLY A 75 2.15 -19.13 3.77
C GLY A 75 2.97 -18.07 4.52
N HIS A 76 3.46 -17.04 3.82
CA HIS A 76 4.11 -15.89 4.44
C HIS A 76 3.11 -15.17 5.36
N ALA A 77 3.51 -14.95 6.61
CA ALA A 77 2.63 -14.40 7.63
C ALA A 77 2.71 -12.87 7.66
N LEU A 78 1.57 -12.21 7.80
CA LEU A 78 1.50 -10.78 8.05
C LEU A 78 1.82 -10.45 9.51
N PRO A 79 2.33 -9.24 9.80
CA PRO A 79 2.29 -8.68 11.16
C PRO A 79 0.86 -8.75 11.72
N SER A 80 0.70 -9.17 12.97
CA SER A 80 -0.62 -9.37 13.59
C SER A 80 -1.51 -8.12 13.54
N ASP A 81 -0.94 -6.93 13.75
CA ASP A 81 -1.71 -5.67 13.72
C ASP A 81 -2.24 -5.39 12.30
N LEU A 82 -1.40 -5.57 11.28
CA LEU A 82 -1.79 -5.42 9.88
C LEU A 82 -2.83 -6.48 9.47
N HIS A 83 -2.73 -7.70 9.98
CA HIS A 83 -3.72 -8.75 9.74
C HIS A 83 -5.10 -8.35 10.28
N VAL A 84 -5.16 -7.79 11.49
CA VAL A 84 -6.41 -7.27 12.08
C VAL A 84 -6.95 -6.11 11.26
N GLU A 85 -6.12 -5.11 10.94
CA GLU A 85 -6.51 -3.95 10.09
C GLU A 85 -7.06 -4.40 8.73
N PHE A 86 -6.41 -5.37 8.08
CA PHE A 86 -6.84 -5.91 6.80
C PHE A 86 -8.21 -6.60 6.90
N HIS A 87 -8.44 -7.40 7.94
CA HIS A 87 -9.74 -8.04 8.16
C HIS A 87 -10.85 -7.06 8.56
N ASP A 88 -10.52 -6.00 9.29
CA ASP A 88 -11.43 -4.88 9.56
C ASP A 88 -11.79 -4.15 8.26
N TRP A 89 -10.79 -3.84 7.41
CA TRP A 89 -10.98 -3.19 6.11
C TRP A 89 -11.87 -4.03 5.20
N LEU A 90 -11.60 -5.33 5.11
CA LEU A 90 -12.44 -6.26 4.37
C LEU A 90 -13.89 -6.21 4.87
N ARG A 91 -14.13 -6.26 6.18
CA ARG A 91 -15.51 -6.23 6.72
C ARG A 91 -16.28 -4.97 6.33
N GLN A 92 -15.63 -3.82 6.28
CA GLN A 92 -16.29 -2.55 5.93
C GLN A 92 -16.66 -2.45 4.45
N HIS A 93 -15.78 -2.91 3.55
CA HIS A 93 -16.02 -2.87 2.09
C HIS A 93 -17.15 -3.81 1.64
N LEU A 94 -17.61 -4.69 2.52
CA LEU A 94 -18.68 -5.65 2.25
C LEU A 94 -20.07 -5.15 2.62
N GLY A 95 -20.18 -4.05 3.39
CA GLY A 95 -21.46 -3.42 3.69
C GLY A 95 -22.02 -2.58 2.54
N ALA A 96 -21.17 -2.21 1.58
CA ALA A 96 -21.49 -1.26 0.51
C ALA A 96 -21.74 -1.90 -0.87
N ALA A 97 -21.37 -3.18 -1.06
CA ALA A 97 -21.42 -3.82 -2.38
C ALA A 97 -22.82 -4.38 -2.71
N SER A 98 -23.53 -3.75 -3.66
CA SER A 98 -24.65 -4.40 -4.34
C SER A 98 -24.11 -5.50 -5.27
N HIS A 99 -24.58 -6.73 -5.08
CA HIS A 99 -24.40 -7.91 -5.93
C HIS A 99 -23.20 -7.95 -6.92
N ALA A 100 -22.23 -8.81 -6.57
CA ALA A 100 -21.33 -9.55 -7.46
C ALA A 100 -20.12 -8.81 -8.06
N GLU A 101 -19.28 -8.22 -7.22
CA GLU A 101 -17.85 -8.15 -7.54
C GLU A 101 -17.20 -9.50 -7.18
N TRP A 102 -17.05 -10.37 -8.18
CA TRP A 102 -16.38 -11.68 -8.04
C TRP A 102 -15.00 -11.56 -7.39
N SER A 103 -14.28 -10.46 -7.66
CA SER A 103 -12.98 -10.16 -7.06
C SER A 103 -13.05 -10.00 -5.53
N LEU A 104 -14.12 -9.44 -4.98
CA LEU A 104 -14.31 -9.34 -3.52
C LEU A 104 -14.60 -10.71 -2.90
N LEU A 105 -15.31 -11.59 -3.60
CA LEU A 105 -15.54 -12.96 -3.13
C LEU A 105 -14.22 -13.75 -3.14
N GLU A 106 -13.46 -13.67 -4.23
CA GLU A 106 -12.16 -14.32 -4.35
C GLU A 106 -11.19 -13.82 -3.26
N LEU A 107 -11.19 -12.50 -3.02
CA LEU A 107 -10.39 -11.88 -1.98
C LEU A 107 -10.73 -12.44 -0.59
N ARG A 108 -12.02 -12.64 -0.27
CA ARG A 108 -12.44 -13.27 1.00
C ARG A 108 -11.94 -14.71 1.13
N VAL A 109 -12.05 -15.49 0.05
CA VAL A 109 -11.60 -16.89 0.04
C VAL A 109 -10.11 -16.95 0.32
N MET A 110 -9.32 -16.13 -0.37
CA MET A 110 -7.87 -16.10 -0.19
C MET A 110 -7.47 -15.53 1.18
N ALA A 111 -8.19 -14.52 1.68
CA ALA A 111 -7.93 -13.91 2.99
C ALA A 111 -8.07 -14.89 4.15
N ALA A 112 -8.94 -15.90 4.04
CA ALA A 112 -9.12 -16.91 5.09
C ALA A 112 -7.84 -17.74 5.34
N ASP A 113 -6.97 -17.87 4.34
CA ASP A 113 -5.72 -18.63 4.41
C ASP A 113 -4.50 -17.76 4.79
N VAL A 114 -4.69 -16.45 4.95
CA VAL A 114 -3.60 -15.54 5.35
C VAL A 114 -3.29 -15.71 6.83
N LYS A 115 -2.03 -15.98 7.13
CA LYS A 115 -1.52 -16.17 8.50
C LYS A 115 -1.05 -14.85 9.10
N ALA A 116 -1.04 -14.80 10.44
CA ALA A 116 -0.50 -13.69 11.21
C ALA A 116 0.69 -14.15 12.06
N THR A 117 1.63 -13.24 12.32
CA THR A 117 2.75 -13.42 13.26
C THR A 117 2.94 -12.19 14.14
N ALA A 118 3.27 -12.42 15.41
CA ALA A 118 3.60 -11.37 16.38
C ALA A 118 5.09 -10.96 16.32
N ASP A 119 5.90 -11.67 15.55
CA ASP A 119 7.36 -11.52 15.54
C ASP A 119 7.85 -10.35 14.67
N VAL A 120 6.94 -9.70 13.94
CA VAL A 120 7.26 -8.60 13.01
C VAL A 120 6.50 -7.36 13.46
N ALA A 121 7.25 -6.29 13.76
CA ALA A 121 6.66 -5.00 14.07
C ALA A 121 5.88 -4.45 12.86
N MET A 122 4.80 -3.73 13.14
CA MET A 122 4.00 -3.08 12.10
C MET A 122 4.89 -2.18 11.23
N ILE A 123 4.57 -2.12 9.93
CA ILE A 123 5.21 -1.20 9.00
C ILE A 123 4.72 0.21 9.35
N ASP A 124 5.41 0.83 10.31
CA ASP A 124 5.11 2.17 10.76
C ASP A 124 5.82 3.16 9.83
N GLY A 125 5.17 3.46 8.71
CA GLY A 125 5.71 4.36 7.71
C GLY A 125 4.62 5.01 6.90
N ARG A 126 4.46 6.31 7.06
CA ARG A 126 3.82 7.13 6.03
C ARG A 126 4.76 7.15 4.85
N TYR A 127 4.35 6.53 3.75
CA TYR A 127 5.07 6.68 2.48
C TYR A 127 5.05 8.14 2.06
N GLY A 128 6.01 8.53 1.23
CA GLY A 128 5.87 9.76 0.46
C GLY A 128 4.59 9.70 -0.39
N ASP A 129 4.09 10.87 -0.76
CA ASP A 129 2.89 11.04 -1.57
C ASP A 129 3.04 10.52 -3.02
N ALA A 130 4.27 10.45 -3.51
CA ALA A 130 4.55 9.96 -4.86
C ALA A 130 4.54 8.43 -4.94
N THR A 131 3.74 7.92 -5.87
CA THR A 131 3.60 6.49 -6.17
C THR A 131 4.30 6.09 -7.48
N LEU A 132 4.71 7.07 -8.28
CA LEU A 132 5.38 6.93 -9.59
C LEU A 132 6.52 7.95 -9.71
N CYS A 133 7.56 7.60 -10.46
CA CYS A 133 8.69 8.48 -10.76
C CYS A 133 8.22 9.79 -11.39
N TYR A 134 7.24 9.70 -12.30
CA TYR A 134 6.71 10.88 -13.00
C TYR A 134 6.28 11.98 -12.04
N PHE A 135 5.57 11.66 -10.96
CA PHE A 135 5.12 12.67 -9.99
C PHE A 135 6.30 13.37 -9.29
N VAL A 136 7.31 12.59 -8.86
CA VAL A 136 8.53 13.17 -8.26
C VAL A 136 9.26 14.08 -9.25
N LEU A 137 9.34 13.68 -10.52
CA LEU A 137 10.06 14.40 -11.55
C LEU A 137 9.32 15.65 -12.02
N ASP A 138 7.99 15.59 -12.11
CA ASP A 138 7.10 16.70 -12.46
C ASP A 138 7.15 17.79 -11.38
N ASP A 139 7.03 17.41 -10.10
CA ASP A 139 7.16 18.33 -8.96
C ASP A 139 8.53 19.02 -8.91
N ALA A 140 9.58 18.31 -9.33
CA ALA A 140 10.93 18.86 -9.43
C ALA A 140 11.18 19.66 -10.73
N GLY A 141 10.22 19.70 -11.66
CA GLY A 141 10.33 20.39 -12.94
C GLY A 141 11.33 19.77 -13.92
N VAL A 142 11.60 18.47 -13.78
CA VAL A 142 12.62 17.73 -14.56
C VAL A 142 12.08 16.49 -15.26
N ALA A 143 10.75 16.36 -15.40
CA ALA A 143 10.11 15.23 -16.09
C ALA A 143 10.67 15.00 -17.51
N ASP A 144 10.96 16.08 -18.25
CA ASP A 144 11.51 16.01 -19.61
C ASP A 144 13.03 16.23 -19.69
N ALA A 145 13.71 16.26 -18.54
CA ALA A 145 15.15 16.52 -18.45
C ALA A 145 16.01 15.29 -18.81
N SER A 146 17.34 15.43 -18.79
CA SER A 146 18.22 14.28 -18.97
C SER A 146 18.07 13.26 -17.84
N GLN A 147 18.39 11.99 -18.12
CA GLN A 147 18.29 10.92 -17.13
C GLN A 147 19.14 11.17 -15.87
N GLU A 148 20.28 11.87 -16.02
CA GLU A 148 21.13 12.28 -14.89
C GLU A 148 20.41 13.30 -13.99
N GLN A 149 19.75 14.30 -14.59
CA GLN A 149 18.99 15.31 -13.84
C GLN A 149 17.77 14.71 -13.14
N GLN A 150 17.11 13.75 -13.80
CA GLN A 150 16.01 12.98 -13.21
C GLN A 150 16.49 12.15 -12.02
N ALA A 151 17.62 11.45 -12.16
CA ALA A 151 18.21 10.66 -11.08
C ALA A 151 18.60 11.54 -9.88
N ASP A 152 19.17 12.72 -10.11
CA ASP A 152 19.50 13.68 -9.04
C ASP A 152 18.26 14.20 -8.29
N ALA A 153 17.13 14.36 -8.99
CA ALA A 153 15.87 14.74 -8.37
C ALA A 153 15.28 13.61 -7.52
N LEU A 154 15.23 12.39 -8.06
CA LEU A 154 14.78 11.20 -7.33
C LEU A 154 15.63 10.95 -6.09
N LYS A 155 16.96 11.06 -6.21
CA LYS A 155 17.87 10.93 -5.06
C LYS A 155 17.60 11.96 -3.98
N ARG A 156 17.38 13.23 -4.35
CA ARG A 156 17.00 14.28 -3.39
C ARG A 156 15.67 14.00 -2.70
N TRP A 157 14.69 13.48 -3.43
CA TRP A 157 13.39 13.13 -2.87
C TRP A 157 13.51 11.97 -1.87
N LEU A 158 14.30 10.93 -2.19
CA LEU A 158 14.53 9.77 -1.32
C LEU A 158 15.26 10.10 -0.01
N LEU A 159 15.98 11.23 0.05
CA LEU A 159 16.59 11.70 1.31
C LEU A 159 15.54 12.23 2.31
N ALA A 160 14.37 12.64 1.83
CA ALA A 160 13.32 13.23 2.66
C ALA A 160 12.09 12.31 2.84
N ASN A 161 11.93 11.31 1.96
CA ASN A 161 10.72 10.50 1.89
C ASN A 161 11.04 9.01 1.81
N ARG A 162 10.18 8.19 2.42
CA ARG A 162 10.18 6.74 2.24
C ARG A 162 9.41 6.38 0.95
N PRO A 163 10.02 5.69 -0.03
CA PRO A 163 9.30 5.28 -1.23
C PRO A 163 8.30 4.16 -0.91
N SER A 164 7.10 4.21 -1.50
CA SER A 164 6.14 3.11 -1.43
C SER A 164 6.61 1.91 -2.28
N PRO A 165 6.12 0.68 -2.05
CA PRO A 165 6.31 -0.45 -2.96
C PRO A 165 6.03 -0.14 -4.43
N SER A 166 4.97 0.63 -4.72
CA SER A 166 4.67 1.06 -6.09
C SER A 166 5.81 1.92 -6.66
N LEU A 167 6.25 2.94 -5.92
CA LEU A 167 7.34 3.81 -6.37
C LEU A 167 8.64 3.01 -6.54
N ARG A 168 8.97 2.10 -5.60
CA ARG A 168 10.15 1.23 -5.73
C ARG A 168 10.08 0.37 -6.99
N THR A 169 8.92 -0.18 -7.31
CA THR A 169 8.72 -0.98 -8.52
C THR A 169 8.82 -0.14 -9.78
N ASP A 170 8.17 1.03 -9.80
CA ASP A 170 8.23 1.96 -10.92
C ASP A 170 9.66 2.49 -11.17
N MET A 171 10.42 2.80 -10.11
CA MET A 171 11.83 3.18 -10.22
C MET A 171 12.66 2.08 -10.87
N ARG A 172 12.45 0.81 -10.52
CA ARG A 172 13.15 -0.31 -11.18
C ARG A 172 12.78 -0.42 -12.67
N LEU A 173 11.51 -0.20 -13.01
CA LEU A 173 11.03 -0.24 -14.41
C LEU A 173 11.60 0.91 -15.25
N ASN A 174 11.76 2.09 -14.67
CA ASN A 174 12.29 3.28 -15.35
C ASN A 174 13.83 3.38 -15.30
N GLY A 175 14.53 2.33 -14.86
CA GLY A 175 16.00 2.29 -14.84
C GLY A 175 16.66 3.03 -13.67
N PHE A 176 15.89 3.45 -12.67
CA PHE A 176 16.35 4.10 -11.44
C PHE A 176 16.48 3.14 -10.25
N GLY A 177 16.35 1.83 -10.47
CA GLY A 177 16.40 0.82 -9.41
C GLY A 177 17.69 0.84 -8.58
N TYR A 178 18.81 1.25 -9.17
CA TYR A 178 20.10 1.38 -8.48
C TYR A 178 20.08 2.42 -7.35
N LEU A 179 19.13 3.37 -7.36
CA LEU A 179 18.97 4.36 -6.29
C LEU A 179 18.33 3.76 -5.02
N LEU A 180 17.81 2.53 -5.09
CA LEU A 180 17.15 1.84 -3.99
C LEU A 180 18.08 0.90 -3.21
N GLU A 181 19.28 0.60 -3.73
CA GLU A 181 20.19 -0.41 -3.17
C GLU A 181 20.65 -0.07 -1.74
N ASP A 182 20.74 1.23 -1.40
CA ASP A 182 21.09 1.70 -0.06
C ASP A 182 19.90 1.68 0.94
N LEU A 183 18.67 1.40 0.46
CA LEU A 183 17.43 1.46 1.25
C LEU A 183 16.87 0.09 1.62
N GLU A 184 17.33 -0.99 1.01
CA GLU A 184 16.86 -2.35 1.33
C GLU A 184 17.68 -2.98 2.47
N PRO A 185 17.04 -3.61 3.48
CA PRO A 185 17.76 -4.43 4.41
C PRO A 185 18.44 -5.60 3.66
N PRO A 186 19.65 -6.02 4.06
CA PRO A 186 20.33 -7.12 3.39
C PRO A 186 19.44 -8.37 3.40
N PRO A 187 19.46 -9.18 2.33
CA PRO A 187 18.69 -10.42 2.29
C PRO A 187 19.07 -11.29 3.48
N CYS A 188 18.08 -11.75 4.24
CA CYS A 188 18.28 -12.64 5.38
C CYS A 188 19.19 -13.79 4.94
N ALA A 189 20.40 -13.86 5.51
CA ALA A 189 21.26 -15.02 5.37
C ALA A 189 20.46 -16.23 5.85
N GLY A 190 20.09 -17.12 4.93
CA GLY A 190 19.50 -18.40 5.30
C GLY A 190 20.41 -19.10 6.32
N PRO A 191 19.85 -19.85 7.28
CA PRO A 191 20.66 -20.54 8.27
C PRO A 191 21.63 -21.45 7.53
N GLY A 192 22.92 -21.15 7.65
CA GLY A 192 23.98 -21.99 7.13
C GLY A 192 23.88 -23.36 7.78
N THR A 193 23.50 -24.36 7.00
CA THR A 193 23.65 -25.76 7.36
C THR A 193 25.14 -26.09 7.35
N GLN A 194 25.72 -26.23 8.55
CA GLN A 194 26.86 -27.12 8.78
C GLN A 194 26.37 -28.56 8.84
#